data_AF-A0A9Q3E758-F1
#
_entry.id   AF-A0A9Q3E758-F1
#
_cell.length_a   1.000
_cell.length_b   1.000
_cell.length_c   1.000
_cell.angle_alpha   90.00
_cell.angle_beta   90.00
_cell.angle_gamma   90.00
#
_symmetry.space_group_name_H-M   'P 1'
#
loop_
_entity.id
_entity.type
_entity.pdbx_description
1 polymer ?
#
loop_
_entity_poly.entity_id
_entity_poly.type
_entity_poly.pdbx_seq_one_letter_code
_entity_poly.pdbx_strand_id
1 'polypeptide(L)'
;MNQNKKEIKSFLGFAGYYRQHIKNFSSIARPIYKLCDKDTVFEMTVDRVKAFESLRQALNTAPLLLIPDFKLPYNLYIHASGDGLGAELHQVQIINDKPVEGPICFISRQIKPTEARYGASQMECLCLVRALEKLN
;
A
#
# COMPACT_ATOMS: atom_id res chain seq x y z
N MET A 1 -0.44 20.19 11.53
CA MET A 1 0.64 19.20 11.63
C MET A 1 0.40 18.41 12.91
N ASN A 2 0.26 17.08 12.84
CA ASN A 2 -0.10 16.26 13.99
C ASN A 2 0.96 16.42 15.10
N GLN A 3 0.53 16.83 16.30
CA GLN A 3 1.40 17.29 17.39
C GLN A 3 1.78 16.18 18.38
N ASN A 4 1.15 15.00 18.30
CA ASN A 4 1.43 13.89 19.23
C ASN A 4 1.17 12.50 18.62
N LYS A 5 1.62 11.44 19.32
CA LYS A 5 1.45 10.03 18.90
C LYS A 5 -0.01 9.63 18.71
N LYS A 6 -0.96 10.23 19.44
CA LYS A 6 -2.40 9.89 19.35
C LYS A 6 -2.98 10.37 18.02
N GLU A 7 -2.65 11.59 17.61
CA GLU A 7 -3.07 12.16 16.32
C GLU A 7 -2.47 11.41 15.14
N ILE A 8 -1.19 11.01 15.22
CA ILE A 8 -0.58 10.17 14.19
C ILE A 8 -1.28 8.81 14.07
N LYS A 9 -1.63 8.16 15.19
CA LYS A 9 -2.39 6.90 15.16
C LYS A 9 -3.78 7.08 14.54
N SER A 10 -4.47 8.17 14.88
CA SER A 10 -5.77 8.51 14.28
C SER A 10 -5.66 8.70 12.77
N PHE A 11 -4.68 9.51 12.33
CA PHE A 11 -4.40 9.73 10.91
C PHE A 11 -4.06 8.43 10.17
N LEU A 12 -3.19 7.58 10.74
CA LEU A 12 -2.84 6.29 10.14
C LEU A 12 -4.02 5.32 10.10
N GLY A 13 -4.94 5.40 11.06
CA GLY A 13 -6.20 4.65 11.03
C GLY A 13 -7.07 5.08 9.85
N PHE A 14 -7.26 6.38 9.68
CA PHE A 14 -7.98 6.95 8.53
C PHE A 14 -7.31 6.62 7.20
N ALA A 15 -6.01 6.89 7.07
CA ALA A 15 -5.26 6.59 5.86
C ALA A 15 -5.25 5.08 5.55
N GLY A 16 -5.18 4.26 6.60
CA GLY A 16 -5.23 2.80 6.51
C GLY A 16 -6.55 2.25 5.99
N TYR A 17 -7.67 2.95 6.21
CA TYR A 17 -8.97 2.60 5.62
C TYR A 17 -8.91 2.66 4.09
N TYR A 18 -8.27 3.68 3.53
CA TYR A 18 -8.11 3.88 2.08
C TYR A 18 -6.87 3.21 1.50
N ARG A 19 -6.17 2.34 2.23
CA ARG A 19 -4.91 1.74 1.78
C ARG A 19 -5.02 1.01 0.43
N GLN A 20 -6.20 0.45 0.12
CA GLN A 20 -6.46 -0.26 -1.14
C GLN A 20 -6.57 0.66 -2.35
N HIS A 21 -6.71 1.96 -2.13
CA HIS A 21 -6.73 2.99 -3.15
C HIS A 21 -5.36 3.64 -3.34
N ILE A 22 -4.38 3.32 -2.49
CA ILE A 22 -3.08 3.98 -2.49
C ILE A 22 -2.00 2.98 -2.88
N LYS A 23 -1.44 3.17 -4.07
CA LYS A 23 -0.26 2.44 -4.52
C LYS A 23 0.90 2.64 -3.53
N ASN A 24 1.58 1.54 -3.19
CA ASN A 24 2.72 1.53 -2.27
C ASN A 24 2.45 2.09 -0.87
N PHE A 25 1.19 2.07 -0.39
CA PHE A 25 0.81 2.62 0.92
C PHE A 25 1.76 2.25 2.06
N SER A 26 2.14 0.98 2.18
CA SER A 26 2.93 0.51 3.33
C SER A 26 4.36 1.07 3.32
N SER A 27 4.93 1.31 2.14
CA SER A 27 6.24 1.93 1.96
C SER A 27 6.20 3.41 2.32
N ILE A 28 5.18 4.14 1.85
CA ILE A 28 4.99 5.57 2.14
C ILE A 28 4.73 5.77 3.64
N ALA A 29 3.87 4.94 4.25
CA ALA A 29 3.49 5.06 5.64
C ALA A 29 4.56 4.59 6.64
N ARG A 30 5.59 3.86 6.17
CA ARG A 30 6.59 3.24 7.05
C ARG A 30 7.28 4.21 8.02
N PRO A 31 7.77 5.39 7.60
CA PRO A 31 8.42 6.33 8.52
C PRO A 31 7.47 6.84 9.61
N ILE A 32 6.17 6.92 9.29
CA ILE A 32 5.12 7.39 10.20
C ILE A 32 4.71 6.29 11.17
N TYR A 33 4.58 5.04 10.70
CA TYR A 33 4.30 3.89 11.58
C TYR A 33 5.35 3.73 12.68
N LYS A 34 6.64 3.99 12.38
CA LYS A 34 7.71 3.97 13.41
C LYS A 34 7.47 4.92 14.58
N LEU A 35 6.75 6.03 14.38
CA LEU A 35 6.40 6.96 15.47
C LEU A 35 5.40 6.35 16.47
N CYS A 36 4.69 5.29 16.08
CA CYS A 36 3.71 4.62 16.93
C CYS A 36 4.34 3.63 17.91
N ASP A 37 5.62 3.27 17.69
CA ASP A 37 6.36 2.36 18.56
C ASP A 37 6.58 2.98 19.94
N LYS A 38 6.62 2.13 20.97
CA LYS A 38 6.76 2.57 22.36
C LYS A 38 8.09 3.28 22.59
N ASP A 39 9.16 2.72 22.04
CA ASP A 39 10.54 3.15 22.28
C ASP A 39 11.01 4.26 21.33
N THR A 40 10.19 4.64 20.34
CA THR A 40 10.53 5.72 19.40
C THR A 40 10.19 7.08 20.01
N VAL A 41 11.19 7.97 20.07
CA VAL A 41 10.98 9.39 20.38
C VAL A 41 10.12 10.02 19.28
N PHE A 42 9.09 10.77 19.69
CA PHE A 42 8.23 11.45 18.75
C PHE A 42 8.96 12.68 18.17
N GLU A 43 9.38 12.58 16.92
CA GLU A 43 10.09 13.63 16.21
C GLU A 43 9.69 13.63 14.74
N MET A 44 9.21 14.76 14.21
CA MET A 44 8.91 14.88 12.79
C MET A 44 10.15 15.32 12.01
N THR A 45 11.04 14.36 11.77
CA THR A 45 12.20 14.54 10.87
C THR A 45 11.75 14.87 9.44
N VAL A 46 12.66 15.36 8.61
CA VAL A 46 12.39 15.70 7.19
C VAL A 46 11.73 14.53 6.45
N ASP A 47 12.24 13.30 6.63
CA ASP A 47 11.68 12.10 6.01
C ASP A 47 10.26 11.78 6.47
N ARG A 48 9.98 11.99 7.77
CA ARG A 48 8.64 11.78 8.34
C ARG A 48 7.67 12.86 7.86
N VAL A 49 8.10 14.12 7.77
CA VAL A 49 7.26 15.18 7.18
C VAL A 49 6.96 14.86 5.71
N LYS A 50 7.96 14.46 4.94
CA LYS A 50 7.79 14.08 3.53
C LYS A 50 6.83 12.89 3.37
N ALA A 51 6.96 11.86 4.19
CA ALA A 51 6.08 10.70 4.19
C ALA A 51 4.63 11.06 4.56
N PHE A 52 4.45 11.96 5.54
CA PHE A 52 3.13 12.43 5.95
C PHE A 52 2.44 13.21 4.83
N GLU A 53 3.14 14.15 4.21
CA GLU A 53 2.61 14.91 3.07
C GLU A 53 2.35 14.01 1.86
N SER A 54 3.22 13.04 1.60
CA SER A 54 3.01 12.07 0.51
C SER A 54 1.74 11.24 0.73
N LEU A 55 1.46 10.79 1.96
CA LEU A 55 0.20 10.12 2.29
C LEU A 55 -1.00 11.04 2.12
N ARG A 56 -0.91 12.29 2.57
CA ARG A 56 -1.99 13.28 2.42
C ARG A 56 -2.30 13.54 0.95
N GLN A 57 -1.26 13.71 0.14
CA GLN A 57 -1.40 13.88 -1.30
C GLN A 57 -2.03 12.64 -1.93
N ALA A 58 -1.55 11.44 -1.60
CA ALA A 58 -2.09 10.19 -2.12
C ALA A 58 -3.57 9.97 -1.75
N LEU A 59 -4.02 10.42 -0.57
CA LEU A 59 -5.42 10.40 -0.17
C LEU A 59 -6.27 11.37 -1.00
N ASN A 60 -5.73 12.54 -1.34
CA ASN A 60 -6.42 13.55 -2.15
C ASN A 60 -6.45 13.19 -3.64
N THR A 61 -5.44 12.47 -4.14
CA THR A 61 -5.29 12.09 -5.55
C THR A 61 -5.49 10.60 -5.76
N ALA A 62 -6.19 9.93 -4.85
CA ALA A 62 -6.37 8.48 -4.91
C ALA A 62 -7.03 8.13 -6.27
N PRO A 63 -6.45 7.22 -7.08
CA PRO A 63 -7.04 6.82 -8.34
C PRO A 63 -8.46 6.28 -8.12
N LEU A 64 -9.35 6.58 -9.07
CA LEU A 64 -10.61 5.84 -9.17
C LEU A 64 -10.27 4.38 -9.44
N LEU A 65 -10.61 3.51 -8.49
CA LEU A 65 -10.56 2.08 -8.69
C LEU A 65 -11.75 1.67 -9.57
N LEU A 66 -11.52 0.73 -10.47
CA LEU A 66 -12.61 0.12 -11.23
C LEU A 66 -13.44 -0.77 -10.30
N ILE A 67 -14.76 -0.81 -10.54
CA ILE A 67 -15.64 -1.76 -9.88
C ILE A 67 -15.37 -3.13 -10.50
N PRO A 68 -15.08 -4.18 -9.73
CA PRO A 68 -14.78 -5.50 -10.29
C PRO A 68 -15.97 -6.09 -11.03
N ASP A 69 -15.73 -6.58 -12.24
CA ASP A 69 -16.65 -7.46 -12.96
C ASP A 69 -16.20 -8.91 -12.82
N PHE A 70 -16.94 -9.70 -12.05
CA PHE A 70 -16.60 -11.10 -11.77
C PHE A 70 -16.67 -12.03 -13.00
N LYS A 71 -17.15 -11.53 -14.15
CA LYS A 71 -17.19 -12.29 -15.40
C LYS A 71 -15.94 -12.10 -16.26
N LEU A 72 -15.11 -11.12 -15.93
CA LEU A 72 -13.91 -10.78 -16.69
C LEU A 72 -12.65 -11.29 -15.96
N PRO A 73 -11.59 -11.67 -16.68
CA PRO A 73 -10.33 -12.09 -16.05
C PRO A 73 -9.68 -10.92 -15.30
N TYR A 74 -8.85 -11.25 -14.32
CA TYR A 74 -8.05 -10.29 -13.58
C TYR A 74 -6.57 -10.40 -13.95
N ASN A 75 -5.88 -9.26 -13.99
CA ASN A 75 -4.43 -9.17 -14.10
C ASN A 75 -3.84 -8.87 -12.73
N LEU A 76 -2.97 -9.74 -12.22
CA LEU A 76 -2.30 -9.52 -10.94
C LEU A 76 -0.84 -9.13 -11.20
N TYR A 77 -0.50 -7.89 -10.90
CA TYR A 77 0.88 -7.41 -10.90
C TYR A 77 1.44 -7.53 -9.50
N ILE A 78 2.65 -8.06 -9.36
CA ILE A 78 3.34 -8.19 -8.08
C ILE A 78 4.70 -7.51 -8.14
N HIS A 79 5.14 -7.00 -7.00
CA HIS A 79 6.49 -6.47 -6.84
C HIS A 79 6.96 -6.69 -5.40
N ALA A 80 8.22 -7.09 -5.26
CA ALA A 80 8.85 -7.25 -3.95
C ALA A 80 10.18 -6.49 -3.93
N SER A 81 10.48 -5.84 -2.81
CA SER A 81 11.76 -5.19 -2.55
C SER A 81 12.30 -5.62 -1.19
N GLY A 82 13.45 -5.10 -0.75
CA GLY A 82 13.92 -5.34 0.62
C GLY A 82 13.04 -4.68 1.70
N ASP A 83 12.18 -3.73 1.30
CA ASP A 83 11.40 -2.90 2.22
C ASP A 83 9.92 -3.28 2.31
N GLY A 84 9.35 -3.82 1.23
CA GLY A 84 7.94 -4.15 1.17
C GLY A 84 7.58 -5.13 0.06
N LEU A 85 6.41 -5.73 0.24
CA LEU A 85 5.68 -6.46 -0.80
C LEU A 85 4.55 -5.56 -1.28
N GLY A 86 4.27 -5.61 -2.57
CA GLY A 86 3.08 -4.98 -3.12
C GLY A 86 2.52 -5.73 -4.30
N ALA A 87 1.21 -5.64 -4.46
CA ALA A 87 0.50 -6.21 -5.57
C ALA A 87 -0.61 -5.26 -6.02
N GLU A 88 -0.97 -5.35 -7.29
CA GLU A 88 -2.02 -4.54 -7.90
C GLU A 88 -2.92 -5.49 -8.66
N LEU A 89 -4.20 -5.55 -8.27
CA LEU A 89 -5.20 -6.27 -9.02
C LEU A 89 -5.79 -5.31 -10.04
N HIS A 90 -5.68 -5.65 -11.33
CA HIS A 90 -6.19 -4.87 -12.45
C HIS A 90 -7.20 -5.68 -13.24
N GLN A 91 -8.02 -4.98 -14.00
CA GLN A 91 -8.97 -5.58 -14.92
C GLN A 91 -9.08 -4.73 -16.18
N VAL A 92 -9.24 -5.38 -17.33
CA VAL A 92 -9.56 -4.70 -18.59
C VAL A 92 -11.08 -4.64 -18.72
N GLN A 93 -11.65 -3.43 -18.77
CA GLN A 93 -13.09 -3.19 -18.92
C GLN A 93 -13.36 -2.27 -20.09
N ILE A 94 -14.56 -2.33 -20.68
CA ILE A 94 -14.99 -1.39 -21.71
C ILE A 94 -15.56 -0.15 -21.03
N ILE A 95 -14.89 1.00 -21.21
CA ILE A 95 -15.31 2.30 -20.70
C ILE A 95 -15.34 3.27 -21.89
N ASN A 96 -16.49 3.90 -22.14
CA ASN A 96 -16.71 4.77 -23.31
C ASN A 96 -16.28 4.09 -24.63
N ASP A 97 -16.77 2.85 -24.82
CA ASP A 97 -16.52 2.00 -26.00
C ASP A 97 -15.04 1.65 -26.27
N LYS A 98 -14.17 1.80 -25.27
CA LYS A 98 -12.75 1.48 -25.37
C LYS A 98 -12.31 0.52 -24.27
N PRO A 99 -11.42 -0.44 -24.56
CA PRO A 99 -10.79 -1.25 -23.53
C PRO A 99 -9.85 -0.37 -22.71
N VAL A 100 -10.07 -0.37 -21.39
CA VAL A 100 -9.24 0.33 -20.41
C VAL A 100 -8.82 -0.68 -19.36
N GLU A 101 -7.51 -0.86 -19.20
CA GLU A 101 -6.97 -1.55 -18.03
C GLU A 101 -6.92 -0.56 -16.86
N GLY A 102 -7.50 -0.95 -15.73
CA GLY A 102 -7.46 -0.13 -14.54
C GLY A 102 -7.36 -0.94 -13.25
N PRO A 103 -6.90 -0.31 -12.16
CA PRO A 103 -6.74 -0.98 -10.89
C PRO A 103 -8.10 -1.21 -10.23
N ILE A 104 -8.32 -2.43 -9.75
CA ILE A 104 -9.41 -2.81 -8.85
C ILE A 104 -9.01 -2.54 -7.40
N CYS A 105 -7.78 -2.90 -7.02
CA CYS A 105 -7.25 -2.59 -5.70
C CYS A 105 -5.73 -2.70 -5.66
N PHE A 106 -5.13 -1.99 -4.70
CA PHE A 106 -3.73 -2.11 -4.34
C PHE A 106 -3.57 -2.89 -3.03
N ILE A 107 -2.57 -3.76 -2.98
CA ILE A 107 -2.17 -4.53 -1.80
C ILE A 107 -0.75 -4.10 -1.48
N SER A 108 -0.49 -3.74 -0.22
CA SER A 108 0.84 -3.34 0.22
C SER A 108 1.08 -3.81 1.63
N ARG A 109 2.27 -4.38 1.87
CA ARG A 109 2.67 -4.91 3.17
C ARG A 109 4.16 -4.72 3.40
N GLN A 110 4.53 -4.29 4.60
CA GLN A 110 5.92 -4.30 5.02
C GLN A 110 6.43 -5.74 5.20
N ILE A 111 7.73 -5.90 5.03
CA ILE A 111 8.44 -7.17 5.21
C ILE A 111 8.73 -7.37 6.69
N LYS A 112 8.54 -8.61 7.16
CA LYS A 112 8.91 -9.00 8.51
C LYS A 112 10.43 -9.20 8.61
N PRO A 113 11.04 -8.99 9.78
CA PRO A 113 12.49 -9.20 9.97
C PRO A 113 12.99 -10.59 9.54
N THR A 114 12.14 -11.62 9.65
CA THR A 114 12.45 -12.99 9.21
C THR A 114 12.44 -13.14 7.69
N GLU A 115 11.53 -12.44 7.02
CA GLU A 115 11.35 -12.46 5.57
C GLU A 115 12.44 -11.62 4.87
N ALA A 116 13.04 -10.65 5.55
CA ALA A 116 14.14 -9.83 5.02
C ALA A 116 15.40 -10.63 4.64
N ARG A 117 15.48 -11.91 5.04
CA ARG A 117 16.59 -12.82 4.71
C ARG A 117 16.36 -13.61 3.43
N TYR A 118 15.17 -13.50 2.83
CA TYR A 118 14.82 -14.22 1.62
C TYR A 118 15.52 -13.64 0.38
N GLY A 119 15.89 -14.52 -0.55
CA GLY A 119 16.37 -14.10 -1.86
C GLY A 119 15.25 -13.50 -2.71
N ALA A 120 15.60 -12.81 -3.81
CA ALA A 120 14.64 -12.13 -4.68
C ALA A 120 13.48 -13.03 -5.15
N SER A 121 13.77 -14.24 -5.63
CA SER A 121 12.72 -15.18 -6.09
C SER A 121 11.80 -15.65 -4.97
N GLN A 122 12.33 -15.84 -3.75
CA GLN A 122 11.51 -16.19 -2.58
C GLN A 122 10.61 -15.02 -2.17
N MET A 123 11.10 -13.80 -2.30
CA MET A 123 10.36 -12.57 -2.03
C MET A 123 9.21 -12.35 -3.02
N GLU A 124 9.44 -12.59 -4.32
CA GLU A 124 8.40 -12.56 -5.35
C GLU A 124 7.34 -13.64 -5.11
N CYS A 125 7.75 -14.88 -4.81
CA CYS A 125 6.83 -15.97 -4.49
C CYS A 125 5.99 -15.64 -3.24
N LEU A 126 6.62 -15.12 -2.18
CA LEU A 126 5.92 -14.65 -0.99
C LEU A 126 4.92 -13.54 -1.35
N CYS A 127 5.31 -12.59 -2.19
CA CYS A 127 4.42 -11.52 -2.64
C CYS A 127 3.17 -12.08 -3.32
N LEU A 128 3.33 -13.03 -4.24
CA LEU A 128 2.23 -13.70 -4.92
C LEU A 128 1.30 -14.41 -3.95
N VAL A 129 1.83 -15.26 -3.06
CA VAL A 129 1.03 -16.00 -2.06
C VAL A 129 0.24 -15.02 -1.20
N ARG A 130 0.87 -13.96 -0.72
CA ARG A 130 0.20 -12.94 0.13
C ARG A 130 -0.85 -12.14 -0.62
N ALA A 131 -0.65 -11.88 -1.91
CA ALA A 131 -1.64 -11.23 -2.74
C ALA A 131 -2.88 -12.12 -2.89
N LEU A 132 -2.69 -13.40 -3.22
CA LEU A 132 -3.79 -14.37 -3.36
C LEU A 132 -4.55 -14.60 -2.05
N GLU A 133 -3.84 -14.75 -0.92
CA GLU A 133 -4.47 -14.83 0.42
C GLU A 133 -5.35 -13.63 0.74
N LYS A 134 -5.03 -12.46 0.18
CA LYS A 134 -5.74 -11.21 0.46
C LYS A 134 -6.93 -10.98 -0.48
N LEU A 135 -6.94 -11.65 -1.63
CA LEU A 135 -7.96 -11.56 -2.68
C LEU A 135 -9.01 -12.67 -2.60
N ASN A 136 -8.73 -13.75 -1.88
CA ASN A 136 -9.71 -14.75 -1.44
C ASN A 136 -10.61 -14.21 -0.32
#